data_AF-A0A2J4G673-F1
#
_entry.id   AF-A0A2J4G673-F1
#
_cell.length_a   1.000
_cell.length_b   1.000
_cell.length_c   1.000
_cell.angle_alpha   90.00
_cell.angle_beta   90.00
_cell.angle_gamma   90.00
#
_symmetry.space_group_name_H-M   'P 1'
#
loop_
_entity.id
_entity.type
_entity.pdbx_description
1 polymer ?
#
loop_
_entity_poly.entity_id
_entity_poly.type
_entity_poly.pdbx_seq_one_letter_code
_entity_poly.pdbx_strand_id
1 'polypeptide(L)'
;MVVESNVELDILLEMRYYGLEGNGIGGSIRQTIEDFVVYEISVEGVKASSNCSEIPQGAGEYTWVVVEKKGVDSITALNKVRKYFGVKKSDIGIAGLKDTNAVTFQFVSIKGDISLDAVIAFNSSSQRVKIHCPVKRPFHLRPGLLFGNHFIVKVRGCKTDSLEAMLNKITEVGGVPNYFGYQRFGSIRPITHIVGRYIIQGRFKEAVEELLLRIFPYESPKAKMAREYLASTGDYKGTLEIFPKSMRSERAVIAHLARRPGDYVGAIRKISGYVRKLFVGAYQAYLFNKVLSRRIEHGLSWVYASPGDYVGITLGSPGSGHTPVLVANDANIEKVNKLILEGKATLLLPVFGYNTHLSQGVQGEVEREVLKEEGLDIGSFYIKSIPEASSAGTYRPASLSPLNLRVEVGQDYATFSFMLKKGMYATTLLREFIKPNNPVEQGF
;
A
#
# COMPACT_ATOMS: atom_id res chain seq x y z
N MET A 1 12.59 4.50 -24.19
CA MET A 1 11.70 3.36 -24.50
C MET A 1 11.37 2.65 -23.20
N VAL A 2 10.12 2.35 -22.90
CA VAL A 2 9.79 1.56 -21.70
C VAL A 2 10.03 0.07 -21.95
N VAL A 3 10.25 -0.70 -20.89
CA VAL A 3 10.40 -2.16 -20.98
C VAL A 3 9.12 -2.81 -20.48
N GLU A 4 8.52 -3.69 -21.27
CA GLU A 4 7.35 -4.48 -20.85
C GLU A 4 7.79 -5.63 -19.92
N SER A 5 7.00 -5.89 -18.88
CA SER A 5 7.20 -7.02 -17.97
C SER A 5 6.57 -8.28 -18.54
N ASN A 6 7.35 -9.35 -18.53
CA ASN A 6 6.92 -10.70 -18.86
C ASN A 6 6.59 -11.55 -17.60
N VAL A 7 6.59 -10.94 -16.42
CA VAL A 7 6.32 -11.62 -15.15
C VAL A 7 4.82 -11.82 -15.00
N GLU A 8 4.37 -13.06 -14.83
CA GLU A 8 2.94 -13.41 -14.74
C GLU A 8 2.19 -12.58 -13.69
N LEU A 9 2.82 -12.37 -12.53
CA LEU A 9 2.20 -11.59 -11.46
C LEU A 9 2.14 -10.09 -11.78
N ASP A 10 3.10 -9.53 -12.51
CA ASP A 10 3.02 -8.14 -12.97
C ASP A 10 1.86 -7.97 -13.96
N ILE A 11 1.72 -8.92 -14.88
CA ILE A 11 0.64 -8.96 -15.86
C ILE A 11 -0.72 -9.05 -15.14
N LEU A 12 -0.86 -9.97 -14.18
CA LEU A 12 -2.08 -10.14 -13.38
C LEU A 12 -2.48 -8.86 -12.63
N LEU A 13 -1.51 -8.04 -12.26
CA LEU A 13 -1.71 -6.83 -11.45
C LEU A 13 -1.64 -5.53 -12.28
N GLU A 14 -1.58 -5.64 -13.60
CA GLU A 14 -1.50 -4.53 -14.56
C GLU A 14 -0.28 -3.62 -14.35
N MET A 15 0.80 -4.18 -13.79
CA MET A 15 2.10 -3.53 -13.64
C MET A 15 2.95 -3.76 -14.90
N ARG A 16 2.41 -3.42 -16.08
CA ARG A 16 2.88 -3.90 -17.39
C ARG A 16 4.26 -3.39 -17.77
N TYR A 17 4.66 -2.21 -17.31
CA TYR A 17 5.89 -1.56 -17.76
C TYR A 17 6.87 -1.27 -16.61
N TYR A 18 8.16 -1.29 -16.94
CA TYR A 18 9.24 -0.71 -16.14
C TYR A 18 9.57 0.68 -16.66
N GLY A 19 9.82 1.61 -15.73
CA GLY A 19 10.31 2.95 -16.03
C GLY A 19 11.83 2.99 -16.30
N LEU A 20 12.58 2.01 -15.79
CA LEU A 20 14.03 1.90 -16.02
C LEU A 20 14.36 0.82 -17.05
N GLU A 21 15.04 1.23 -18.12
CA GLU A 21 15.60 0.32 -19.13
C GLU A 21 16.72 -0.57 -18.57
N GLY A 22 17.11 -1.61 -19.31
CA GLY A 22 18.23 -2.49 -18.99
C GLY A 22 17.89 -3.69 -18.09
N ASN A 23 18.88 -4.56 -17.87
CA ASN A 23 18.72 -5.75 -17.03
C ASN A 23 18.67 -5.36 -15.54
N GLY A 24 17.78 -6.03 -14.80
CA GLY A 24 17.71 -5.84 -13.35
C GLY A 24 18.90 -6.49 -12.64
N ILE A 25 19.16 -6.02 -11.41
CA ILE A 25 20.23 -6.54 -10.55
C ILE A 25 19.92 -7.93 -9.98
N GLY A 26 18.68 -8.40 -10.09
CA GLY A 26 18.23 -9.64 -9.46
C GLY A 26 18.29 -9.60 -7.93
N GLY A 27 18.46 -10.76 -7.31
CA GLY A 27 18.49 -10.89 -5.85
C GLY A 27 17.10 -10.87 -5.21
N SER A 28 17.07 -10.80 -3.88
CA SER A 28 15.84 -10.90 -3.09
C SER A 28 15.86 -9.97 -1.89
N ILE A 29 14.67 -9.56 -1.45
CA ILE A 29 14.46 -8.74 -0.26
C ILE A 29 13.84 -9.60 0.85
N ARG A 30 13.95 -9.14 2.10
CA ARG A 30 13.31 -9.78 3.27
C ARG A 30 13.73 -11.25 3.49
N GLN A 31 14.98 -11.60 3.19
CA GLN A 31 15.52 -12.91 3.61
C GLN A 31 15.58 -13.01 5.13
N THR A 32 15.97 -11.92 5.80
CA THR A 32 15.72 -11.71 7.22
C THR A 32 14.84 -10.48 7.45
N ILE A 33 14.24 -10.36 8.63
CA ILE A 33 13.38 -9.19 8.94
C ILE A 33 14.19 -7.89 9.03
N GLU A 34 15.48 -7.99 9.37
CA GLU A 34 16.43 -6.87 9.44
C GLU A 34 16.84 -6.35 8.05
N ASP A 35 16.63 -7.13 6.98
CA ASP A 35 16.89 -6.68 5.62
C ASP A 35 15.89 -5.61 5.16
N PHE A 36 14.81 -5.37 5.90
CA PHE A 36 13.78 -4.40 5.55
C PHE A 36 13.44 -3.55 6.78
N VAL A 37 14.07 -2.36 6.86
CA VAL A 37 13.88 -1.42 7.95
C VAL A 37 13.07 -0.21 7.47
N VAL A 38 12.06 0.17 8.25
CA VAL A 38 11.16 1.28 7.92
C VAL A 38 11.07 2.25 9.08
N TYR A 39 11.36 3.53 8.84
CA TYR A 39 11.17 4.60 9.80
C TYR A 39 10.07 5.54 9.30
N GLU A 40 9.07 5.82 10.14
CA GLU A 40 8.07 6.84 9.83
C GLU A 40 8.71 8.24 9.86
N ILE A 41 8.37 9.08 8.88
CA ILE A 41 8.73 10.50 8.86
C ILE A 41 7.48 11.32 9.15
N SER A 42 7.50 12.09 10.24
CA SER A 42 6.38 12.96 10.62
C SER A 42 6.17 14.07 9.60
N VAL A 43 5.04 14.78 9.68
CA VAL A 43 4.77 15.97 8.84
C VAL A 43 5.80 17.09 9.04
N GLU A 44 6.48 17.10 10.19
CA GLU A 44 7.55 18.04 10.55
C GLU A 44 8.93 17.58 10.03
N GLY A 45 9.00 16.46 9.32
CA GLY A 45 10.27 15.90 8.82
C GLY A 45 11.07 15.10 9.86
N VAL A 46 10.51 14.86 11.05
CA VAL A 46 11.19 14.13 12.12
C VAL A 46 11.11 12.63 11.86
N LYS A 47 12.26 11.95 11.96
CA LYS A 47 12.36 10.50 11.80
C LYS A 47 12.03 9.79 13.12
N ALA A 48 11.04 8.91 13.11
CA ALA A 48 10.75 8.04 14.24
C ALA A 48 11.90 7.04 14.41
N SER A 49 12.79 7.23 15.38
CA SER A 49 13.91 6.32 15.64
C SER A 49 14.07 6.06 17.15
N SER A 50 14.97 5.16 17.52
CA SER A 50 15.35 4.95 18.93
C SER A 50 16.23 6.08 19.48
N ASN A 51 16.77 6.96 18.62
CA ASN A 51 17.50 8.14 19.05
C ASN A 51 16.51 9.28 19.35
N CYS A 52 16.38 9.63 20.63
CA CYS A 52 15.41 10.61 21.10
C CYS A 52 15.86 12.07 20.95
N SER A 53 17.13 12.33 20.61
CA SER A 53 17.68 13.69 20.54
C SER A 53 17.03 14.56 19.46
N GLU A 54 16.52 13.93 18.40
CA GLU A 54 15.89 14.62 17.25
C GLU A 54 14.38 14.81 17.42
N ILE A 55 13.78 14.24 18.48
CA ILE A 55 12.34 14.26 18.67
C ILE A 55 11.96 15.48 19.52
N PRO A 56 11.20 16.44 18.98
CA PRO A 56 10.85 17.65 19.72
C PRO A 56 10.07 17.32 20.99
N GLN A 57 10.59 17.81 22.12
CA GLN A 57 9.85 17.86 23.37
C GLN A 57 8.75 18.91 23.26
N GLY A 58 7.64 18.67 23.95
CA GLY A 58 6.50 19.59 23.94
C GLY A 58 5.72 19.50 25.24
N ALA A 59 4.47 19.95 25.18
CA ALA A 59 3.50 19.87 26.27
C ALA A 59 2.15 19.40 25.71
N GLY A 60 1.26 18.96 26.61
CA GLY A 60 -0.11 18.59 26.25
C GLY A 60 -0.60 17.32 26.94
N GLU A 61 -1.79 16.86 26.57
CA GLU A 61 -2.42 15.71 27.21
C GLU A 61 -1.95 14.35 26.65
N TYR A 62 -1.17 14.35 25.56
CA TYR A 62 -0.72 13.13 24.92
C TYR A 62 0.78 12.92 25.16
N THR A 63 1.15 11.66 25.35
CA THR A 63 2.53 11.20 25.25
C THR A 63 2.72 10.54 23.90
N TRP A 64 3.58 11.10 23.08
CA TRP A 64 4.07 10.43 21.89
C TRP A 64 5.22 9.53 22.28
N VAL A 65 5.24 8.36 21.67
CA VAL A 65 6.34 7.40 21.75
C VAL A 65 6.69 6.92 20.36
N VAL A 66 7.92 6.43 20.19
CA VAL A 66 8.31 5.66 19.01
C VAL A 66 8.16 4.19 19.33
N VAL A 67 7.28 3.49 18.62
CA VAL A 67 7.13 2.04 18.71
C VAL A 67 7.98 1.37 17.65
N GLU A 68 8.96 0.59 18.11
CA GLU A 68 9.71 -0.36 17.30
C GLU A 68 8.99 -1.71 17.32
N LYS A 69 8.77 -2.32 16.15
CA LYS A 69 8.26 -3.70 16.05
C LYS A 69 9.09 -4.53 15.06
N LYS A 70 9.23 -5.81 15.37
CA LYS A 70 9.99 -6.80 14.59
C LYS A 70 9.12 -8.01 14.24
N GLY A 71 8.79 -8.20 12.97
CA GLY A 71 8.06 -9.40 12.51
C GLY A 71 6.64 -9.54 13.08
N VAL A 72 5.97 -8.42 13.38
CA VAL A 72 4.61 -8.37 13.96
C VAL A 72 3.79 -7.30 13.26
N ASP A 73 2.49 -7.55 13.05
CA ASP A 73 1.59 -6.57 12.43
C ASP A 73 1.31 -5.40 13.38
N SER A 74 1.10 -4.19 12.81
CA SER A 74 0.89 -2.98 13.62
C SER A 74 -0.30 -3.10 14.58
N ILE A 75 -1.38 -3.79 14.22
CA ILE A 75 -2.58 -3.92 15.07
C ILE A 75 -2.26 -4.78 16.30
N THR A 76 -1.57 -5.90 16.12
CA THR A 76 -1.12 -6.75 17.23
C THR A 76 -0.12 -6.04 18.11
N ALA A 77 0.85 -5.33 17.54
CA ALA A 77 1.83 -4.55 18.30
C ALA A 77 1.15 -3.47 19.17
N LEU A 78 0.27 -2.66 18.57
CA LEU A 78 -0.46 -1.61 19.29
C LEU A 78 -1.42 -2.18 20.34
N ASN A 79 -2.04 -3.34 20.10
CA ASN A 79 -2.86 -3.99 21.13
C ASN A 79 -2.05 -4.43 22.34
N LYS A 80 -0.78 -4.83 22.17
CA LYS A 80 0.11 -5.13 23.31
C LYS A 80 0.41 -3.86 24.11
N VAL A 81 0.81 -2.78 23.43
CA VAL A 81 1.06 -1.46 24.04
C VAL A 81 -0.18 -0.98 24.80
N ARG A 82 -1.34 -1.00 24.15
CA ARG A 82 -2.63 -0.59 24.72
C ARG A 82 -2.98 -1.36 25.99
N LYS A 83 -2.86 -2.69 25.96
CA LYS A 83 -3.19 -3.54 27.11
C LYS A 83 -2.24 -3.29 28.28
N TYR A 84 -0.95 -3.10 28.01
CA TYR A 84 0.06 -2.87 29.04
C TYR A 84 -0.20 -1.55 29.80
N PHE A 85 -0.48 -0.46 29.08
CA PHE A 85 -0.77 0.84 29.71
C PHE A 85 -2.23 1.01 30.13
N GLY A 86 -3.09 0.01 29.96
CA GLY A 86 -4.49 0.09 30.39
C GLY A 86 -5.36 1.11 29.65
N VAL A 87 -4.95 1.58 28.46
CA VAL A 87 -5.65 2.65 27.73
C VAL A 87 -6.74 2.12 26.79
N LYS A 88 -7.72 2.96 26.45
CA LYS A 88 -8.79 2.60 25.51
C LYS A 88 -8.25 2.60 24.07
N LYS A 89 -8.94 1.91 23.17
CA LYS A 89 -8.58 1.90 21.74
C LYS A 89 -8.63 3.30 21.11
N SER A 90 -9.53 4.17 21.58
CA SER A 90 -9.64 5.56 21.16
C SER A 90 -8.46 6.44 21.60
N ASP A 91 -7.71 5.99 22.62
CA ASP A 91 -6.68 6.79 23.27
C ASP A 91 -5.30 6.56 22.64
N ILE A 92 -5.19 5.58 21.74
CA ILE A 92 -3.98 5.25 21.00
C ILE A 92 -4.15 5.62 19.51
N GLY A 93 -3.27 6.48 19.02
CA GLY A 93 -3.34 7.07 17.69
C GLY A 93 -2.08 6.76 16.88
N ILE A 94 -2.26 6.52 15.58
CA ILE A 94 -1.17 6.27 14.62
C ILE A 94 -1.45 6.97 13.29
N ALA A 95 -0.38 7.35 12.59
CA ALA A 95 -0.48 7.96 11.27
C ALA A 95 -0.69 6.93 10.14
N GLY A 96 -0.27 5.68 10.35
CA GLY A 96 -0.48 4.59 9.39
C GLY A 96 -0.04 3.23 9.93
N LEU A 97 -0.47 2.18 9.24
CA LEU A 97 0.02 0.82 9.47
C LEU A 97 1.39 0.64 8.78
N LYS A 98 2.23 -0.25 9.33
CA LYS A 98 3.57 -0.55 8.80
C LYS A 98 3.71 -2.04 8.48
N ASP A 99 4.67 -2.37 7.62
CA ASP A 99 4.95 -3.73 7.13
C ASP A 99 5.15 -4.74 8.27
N THR A 100 4.52 -5.91 8.19
CA THR A 100 4.69 -6.99 9.18
C THR A 100 6.07 -7.63 9.11
N ASN A 101 6.55 -7.93 7.89
CA ASN A 101 7.82 -8.62 7.63
C ASN A 101 8.97 -7.61 7.50
N ALA A 102 9.17 -6.84 8.57
CA ALA A 102 10.13 -5.75 8.63
C ALA A 102 10.47 -5.41 10.10
N VAL A 103 11.55 -4.66 10.28
CA VAL A 103 11.79 -3.87 11.50
C VAL A 103 11.23 -2.47 11.24
N THR A 104 10.25 -2.04 12.02
CA THR A 104 9.58 -0.76 11.76
C THR A 104 9.51 0.12 12.99
N PHE A 105 9.77 1.41 12.81
CA PHE A 105 9.67 2.46 13.82
C PHE A 105 8.56 3.42 13.41
N GLN A 106 7.59 3.65 14.29
CA GLN A 106 6.48 4.56 14.02
C GLN A 106 6.12 5.38 15.24
N PHE A 107 5.63 6.61 15.03
CA PHE A 107 5.08 7.39 16.11
C PHE A 107 3.73 6.84 16.54
N VAL A 108 3.50 6.84 17.84
CA VAL A 108 2.24 6.46 18.47
C VAL A 108 1.91 7.49 19.53
N SER A 109 0.72 8.10 19.44
CA SER A 109 0.23 9.00 20.46
C SER A 109 -0.62 8.23 21.46
N ILE A 110 -0.34 8.36 22.75
CA ILE A 110 -1.10 7.74 23.84
C ILE A 110 -1.65 8.86 24.72
N LYS A 111 -2.95 8.87 25.01
CA LYS A 111 -3.53 9.85 25.93
C LYS A 111 -3.05 9.59 27.37
N GLY A 112 -2.63 10.63 28.06
CA GLY A 112 -2.08 10.58 29.41
C GLY A 112 -0.55 10.61 29.45
N ASP A 113 -0.02 10.43 30.65
CA ASP A 113 1.42 10.39 30.93
C ASP A 113 1.96 8.95 30.92
N ILE A 114 3.10 8.76 30.26
CA ILE A 114 3.81 7.50 30.20
C ILE A 114 5.20 7.73 30.80
N SER A 115 5.45 7.16 31.99
CA SER A 115 6.73 7.31 32.67
C SER A 115 7.83 6.47 32.00
N LEU A 116 9.08 6.90 32.16
CA LEU A 116 10.24 6.17 31.66
C LEU A 116 10.34 4.77 32.29
N ASP A 117 10.02 4.63 33.57
CA ASP A 117 10.03 3.33 34.27
C ASP A 117 9.03 2.34 33.67
N ALA A 118 7.83 2.82 33.31
CA ALA A 118 6.82 1.99 32.66
C ALA A 118 7.28 1.55 31.25
N VAL A 119 8.01 2.40 30.52
CA VAL A 119 8.63 2.05 29.24
C VAL A 119 9.73 1.00 29.42
N ILE A 120 10.61 1.15 30.42
CA ILE A 120 11.65 0.18 30.73
C ILE A 120 11.04 -1.18 31.07
N ALA A 121 10.04 -1.19 31.96
CA ALA A 121 9.34 -2.41 32.35
C ALA A 121 8.61 -3.08 31.16
N PHE A 122 7.99 -2.29 30.27
CA PHE A 122 7.39 -2.81 29.04
C PHE A 122 8.45 -3.46 28.14
N ASN A 123 9.56 -2.78 27.89
CA ASN A 123 10.63 -3.26 27.02
C ASN A 123 11.28 -4.55 27.54
N SER A 124 11.40 -4.72 28.85
CA SER A 124 11.86 -5.96 29.48
C SER A 124 10.88 -7.12 29.29
N SER A 125 9.59 -6.84 29.17
CA SER A 125 8.53 -7.86 28.99
C SER A 125 8.34 -8.32 27.53
N SER A 126 8.95 -7.63 26.55
CA SER A 126 8.64 -7.82 25.13
C SER A 126 9.89 -7.78 24.25
N GLN A 127 10.16 -8.90 23.56
CA GLN A 127 11.29 -8.99 22.63
C GLN A 127 10.99 -8.41 21.23
N ARG A 128 9.73 -8.45 20.78
CA ARG A 128 9.34 -8.08 19.40
C ARG A 128 8.75 -6.69 19.26
N VAL A 129 8.40 -6.05 20.37
CA VAL A 129 7.85 -4.69 20.40
C VAL A 129 8.58 -3.93 21.49
N LYS A 130 9.17 -2.78 21.12
CA LYS A 130 9.83 -1.87 22.05
C LYS A 130 9.26 -0.47 21.91
N ILE A 131 9.37 0.30 22.97
CA ILE A 131 8.94 1.69 23.07
C ILE A 131 10.17 2.54 23.37
N HIS A 132 10.30 3.63 22.63
CA HIS A 132 11.37 4.61 22.76
C HIS A 132 10.77 6.01 22.88
N CYS A 133 11.56 6.93 23.43
CA CYS A 133 11.31 8.37 23.36
C CYS A 133 9.91 8.83 23.79
N PRO A 134 9.50 8.61 25.06
CA PRO A 134 8.29 9.22 25.58
C PRO A 134 8.46 10.75 25.65
N VAL A 135 7.68 11.47 24.86
CA VAL A 135 7.69 12.94 24.80
C VAL A 135 6.26 13.48 24.83
N LYS A 136 6.05 14.63 25.47
CA LYS A 136 4.72 15.25 25.54
C LYS A 136 4.39 16.00 24.26
N ARG A 137 3.16 15.85 23.76
CA ARG A 137 2.68 16.51 22.54
C ARG A 137 1.21 16.96 22.69
N PRO A 138 0.77 18.02 22.00
CA PRO A 138 -0.55 18.60 22.22
C PRO A 138 -1.68 17.90 21.48
N PHE A 139 -1.40 16.95 20.59
CA PHE A 139 -2.42 16.35 19.74
C PHE A 139 -2.28 14.83 19.57
N HIS A 140 -3.43 14.22 19.30
CA HIS A 140 -3.58 12.83 18.94
C HIS A 140 -3.21 12.59 17.48
N LEU A 141 -2.42 11.54 17.21
CA LEU A 141 -2.08 11.12 15.85
C LEU A 141 -3.29 10.50 15.17
N ARG A 142 -3.55 10.94 13.94
CA ARG A 142 -4.65 10.46 13.10
C ARG A 142 -4.08 9.88 11.80
N PRO A 143 -4.79 8.92 11.17
CA PRO A 143 -4.38 8.39 9.88
C PRO A 143 -4.09 9.48 8.85
N GLY A 144 -2.95 9.37 8.17
CA GLY A 144 -2.49 10.33 7.17
C GLY A 144 -1.63 11.49 7.70
N LEU A 145 -1.46 11.64 9.02
CA LEU A 145 -0.55 12.63 9.65
C LEU A 145 0.92 12.18 9.63
N LEU A 146 1.42 11.86 8.45
CA LEU A 146 2.84 11.58 8.19
C LEU A 146 3.23 12.17 6.85
N PHE A 147 4.50 12.56 6.73
CA PHE A 147 5.07 12.91 5.44
C PHE A 147 5.26 11.66 4.58
N GLY A 148 5.83 10.61 5.17
CA GLY A 148 6.23 9.41 4.45
C GLY A 148 6.99 8.42 5.31
N ASN A 149 7.82 7.61 4.67
CA ASN A 149 8.67 6.63 5.34
C ASN A 149 10.07 6.64 4.74
N HIS A 150 11.09 6.50 5.59
CA HIS A 150 12.46 6.19 5.22
C HIS A 150 12.66 4.69 5.25
N PHE A 151 13.02 4.12 4.12
CA PHE A 151 13.34 2.72 3.94
C PHE A 151 14.86 2.51 3.93
N ILE A 152 15.29 1.45 4.60
CA ILE A 152 16.61 0.85 4.42
C ILE A 152 16.36 -0.60 4.04
N VAL A 153 16.68 -0.98 2.80
CA VAL A 153 16.38 -2.31 2.26
C VAL A 153 17.65 -2.94 1.70
N LYS A 154 18.02 -4.09 2.27
CA LYS A 154 19.11 -4.91 1.77
C LYS A 154 18.56 -5.92 0.76
N VAL A 155 19.10 -5.85 -0.46
CA VAL A 155 18.87 -6.82 -1.54
C VAL A 155 20.05 -7.78 -1.52
N ARG A 156 19.79 -9.08 -1.35
CA ARG A 156 20.82 -10.14 -1.27
C ARG A 156 20.85 -10.98 -2.53
N GLY A 157 22.04 -11.45 -2.92
CA GLY A 157 22.27 -12.26 -4.10
C GLY A 157 22.06 -11.49 -5.41
N CYS A 158 22.41 -10.20 -5.43
CA CYS A 158 22.25 -9.34 -6.61
C CYS A 158 23.59 -9.07 -7.31
N LYS A 159 23.53 -8.80 -8.62
CA LYS A 159 24.66 -8.33 -9.44
C LYS A 159 24.63 -6.80 -9.48
N THR A 160 25.73 -6.15 -9.16
CA THR A 160 25.74 -4.69 -8.97
C THR A 160 26.33 -3.92 -10.15
N ASP A 161 26.80 -4.61 -11.20
CA ASP A 161 27.45 -4.03 -12.38
C ASP A 161 26.59 -2.96 -13.10
N SER A 162 25.26 -3.14 -13.13
CA SER A 162 24.34 -2.21 -13.80
C SER A 162 23.76 -1.12 -12.88
N LEU A 163 24.04 -1.17 -11.58
CA LEU A 163 23.33 -0.38 -10.58
C LEU A 163 23.58 1.14 -10.73
N GLU A 164 24.82 1.54 -10.98
CA GLU A 164 25.17 2.96 -11.14
C GLU A 164 24.45 3.58 -12.35
N ALA A 165 24.43 2.86 -13.47
CA ALA A 165 23.69 3.28 -14.67
C ALA A 165 22.19 3.44 -14.38
N MET A 166 21.59 2.52 -13.62
CA MET A 166 20.17 2.61 -13.23
C MET A 166 19.90 3.79 -12.29
N LEU A 167 20.82 4.10 -11.38
CA LEU A 167 20.72 5.24 -10.45
C LEU A 167 20.82 6.59 -11.18
N ASN A 168 21.68 6.69 -12.19
CA ASN A 168 21.71 7.87 -13.05
C ASN A 168 20.42 7.97 -13.85
N LYS A 169 19.93 6.84 -14.37
CA LYS A 169 18.73 6.81 -15.20
C LYS A 169 17.48 7.26 -14.47
N ILE A 170 17.25 6.82 -13.23
CA ILE A 170 16.06 7.24 -12.45
C ILE A 170 16.00 8.75 -12.26
N THR A 171 17.15 9.40 -12.13
CA THR A 171 17.26 10.86 -12.01
C THR A 171 16.91 11.54 -13.33
N GLU A 172 17.41 11.02 -14.46
CA GLU A 172 17.09 11.54 -15.80
C GLU A 172 15.61 11.42 -16.15
N VAL A 173 14.98 10.28 -15.87
CA VAL A 173 13.56 10.07 -16.22
C VAL A 173 12.62 10.81 -15.27
N GLY A 174 13.09 11.30 -14.13
CA GLY A 174 12.29 12.03 -13.14
C GLY A 174 11.44 11.14 -12.22
N GLY A 175 11.71 9.83 -12.19
CA GLY A 175 10.99 8.84 -11.39
C GLY A 175 10.43 7.67 -12.19
N VAL A 176 9.81 6.73 -11.50
CA VAL A 176 9.29 5.47 -12.06
C VAL A 176 7.76 5.42 -11.96
N PRO A 177 7.07 4.59 -12.78
CA PRO A 177 5.62 4.43 -12.68
C PRO A 177 5.18 4.07 -11.26
N ASN A 178 4.25 4.84 -10.68
CA ASN A 178 3.80 4.71 -9.29
C ASN A 178 2.66 3.70 -9.11
N TYR A 179 2.87 2.48 -9.63
CA TYR A 179 1.92 1.38 -9.44
C TYR A 179 1.63 1.11 -7.96
N PHE A 180 0.41 0.66 -7.67
CA PHE A 180 0.13 -0.07 -6.45
C PHE A 180 0.89 -1.40 -6.49
N GLY A 181 1.71 -1.66 -5.48
CA GLY A 181 2.55 -2.85 -5.41
C GLY A 181 1.79 -4.12 -4.97
N TYR A 182 2.46 -5.26 -5.08
CA TYR A 182 1.95 -6.61 -4.80
C TYR A 182 1.17 -6.74 -3.48
N GLN A 183 1.64 -6.11 -2.40
CA GLN A 183 1.00 -6.20 -1.09
C GLN A 183 -0.42 -5.62 -1.06
N ARG A 184 -0.76 -4.70 -1.97
CA ARG A 184 -2.12 -4.16 -2.09
C ARG A 184 -3.12 -5.24 -2.52
N PHE A 185 -2.65 -6.19 -3.31
CA PHE A 185 -3.43 -7.28 -3.88
C PHE A 185 -3.36 -8.56 -3.05
N GLY A 186 -2.33 -8.66 -2.21
CA GLY A 186 -2.02 -9.79 -1.34
C GLY A 186 -0.89 -10.63 -1.93
N SER A 187 0.29 -10.67 -1.29
CA SER A 187 1.47 -11.36 -1.85
C SER A 187 1.28 -12.87 -2.00
N ILE A 188 0.59 -13.53 -1.06
CA ILE A 188 0.37 -14.99 -1.10
C ILE A 188 -0.86 -15.34 -1.95
N ARG A 189 -1.90 -14.51 -1.87
CA ARG A 189 -3.16 -14.65 -2.60
C ARG A 189 -3.50 -13.31 -3.23
N PRO A 190 -3.03 -13.02 -4.46
CA PRO A 190 -3.35 -11.80 -5.19
C PRO A 190 -4.82 -11.80 -5.64
N ILE A 191 -5.74 -11.73 -4.69
CA ILE A 191 -7.18 -11.98 -4.89
C ILE A 191 -8.05 -10.80 -4.48
N THR A 192 -7.50 -9.83 -3.73
CA THR A 192 -8.33 -8.78 -3.12
C THR A 192 -9.02 -7.89 -4.16
N HIS A 193 -8.36 -7.64 -5.29
CA HIS A 193 -8.94 -6.89 -6.41
C HIS A 193 -10.00 -7.70 -7.17
N ILE A 194 -9.84 -9.02 -7.28
CA ILE A 194 -10.82 -9.91 -7.93
C ILE A 194 -12.12 -9.94 -7.11
N VAL A 195 -12.01 -10.13 -5.79
CA VAL A 195 -13.16 -10.03 -4.88
C VAL A 195 -13.77 -8.62 -4.92
N GLY A 196 -12.93 -7.58 -4.97
CA GLY A 196 -13.37 -6.19 -5.12
C GLY A 196 -14.17 -5.93 -6.39
N ARG A 197 -13.72 -6.48 -7.52
CA ARG A 197 -14.41 -6.43 -8.82
C ARG A 197 -15.82 -6.99 -8.71
N TYR A 198 -15.95 -8.20 -8.21
CA TYR A 198 -17.25 -8.84 -8.06
C TYR A 198 -18.17 -8.07 -7.10
N ILE A 199 -17.64 -7.51 -6.01
CA ILE A 199 -18.41 -6.66 -5.10
C ILE A 199 -18.93 -5.40 -5.80
N ILE A 200 -18.09 -4.71 -6.57
CA ILE A 200 -18.47 -3.50 -7.32
C ILE A 200 -19.53 -3.82 -8.38
N GLN A 201 -19.40 -4.96 -9.06
CA GLN A 201 -20.35 -5.43 -10.07
C GLN A 201 -21.65 -6.00 -9.48
N GLY A 202 -21.79 -6.06 -8.14
CA GLY A 202 -22.97 -6.65 -7.48
C GLY A 202 -23.04 -8.18 -7.55
N ARG A 203 -21.95 -8.83 -7.98
CA ARG A 203 -21.81 -10.28 -8.18
C ARG A 203 -21.33 -10.97 -6.90
N PHE A 204 -22.15 -10.90 -5.85
CA PHE A 204 -21.72 -11.31 -4.50
C PHE A 204 -21.50 -12.82 -4.34
N LYS A 205 -22.17 -13.65 -5.14
CA LYS A 205 -21.94 -15.10 -5.15
C LYS A 205 -20.51 -15.39 -5.60
N GLU A 206 -20.11 -14.81 -6.73
CA GLU A 206 -18.76 -14.96 -7.28
C GLU A 206 -17.71 -14.35 -6.34
N ALA A 207 -18.00 -13.22 -5.70
CA ALA A 207 -17.11 -12.65 -4.68
C ALA A 207 -16.83 -13.62 -3.53
N VAL A 208 -17.86 -14.33 -3.05
CA VAL A 208 -17.75 -15.34 -1.99
C VAL A 208 -17.03 -16.58 -2.49
N GLU A 209 -17.39 -17.10 -3.66
CA GLU A 209 -16.77 -18.29 -4.25
C GLU A 209 -15.27 -18.04 -4.51
N GLU A 210 -14.92 -16.89 -5.06
CA GLU A 210 -13.53 -16.49 -5.27
C GLU A 210 -12.77 -16.45 -3.93
N LEU A 211 -13.32 -15.77 -2.92
CA LEU A 211 -12.72 -15.65 -1.59
C LEU A 211 -12.50 -17.03 -0.93
N LEU A 212 -13.46 -17.94 -1.04
CA LEU A 212 -13.48 -19.21 -0.32
C LEU A 212 -12.83 -20.36 -1.08
N LEU A 213 -12.92 -20.40 -2.41
CA LEU A 213 -12.58 -21.59 -3.19
C LEU A 213 -11.28 -21.46 -3.98
N ARG A 214 -10.87 -20.24 -4.39
CA ARG A 214 -9.65 -20.05 -5.18
C ARG A 214 -8.41 -20.50 -4.40
N ILE A 215 -7.59 -21.35 -5.01
CA ILE A 215 -6.34 -21.86 -4.44
C ILE A 215 -5.13 -21.20 -5.11
N PHE A 216 -4.15 -20.78 -4.32
CA PHE A 216 -2.86 -20.27 -4.79
C PHE A 216 -1.69 -21.18 -4.38
N PRO A 217 -0.60 -21.24 -5.18
CA PRO A 217 0.55 -22.12 -4.92
C PRO A 217 1.19 -21.94 -3.54
N TYR A 218 1.25 -20.70 -3.05
CA TYR A 218 1.95 -20.35 -1.82
C TYR A 218 1.07 -20.41 -0.55
N GLU A 219 -0.17 -20.90 -0.65
CA GLU A 219 -1.02 -21.13 0.52
C GLU A 219 -0.55 -22.32 1.38
N SER A 220 -0.89 -22.31 2.67
CA SER A 220 -0.59 -23.45 3.55
C SER A 220 -1.36 -24.71 3.11
N PRO A 221 -0.80 -25.92 3.28
CA PRO A 221 -1.49 -27.16 2.90
C PRO A 221 -2.87 -27.29 3.54
N LYS A 222 -3.00 -26.90 4.81
CA LYS A 222 -4.27 -26.88 5.53
C LYS A 222 -5.31 -25.95 4.92
N ALA A 223 -4.89 -24.78 4.42
CA ALA A 223 -5.81 -23.88 3.73
C ALA A 223 -6.28 -24.51 2.42
N LYS A 224 -5.36 -25.05 1.60
CA LYS A 224 -5.70 -25.70 0.32
C LYS A 224 -6.72 -26.83 0.51
N MET A 225 -6.43 -27.76 1.43
CA MET A 225 -7.33 -28.86 1.77
C MET A 225 -8.72 -28.38 2.20
N ALA A 226 -8.80 -27.31 3.00
CA ALA A 226 -10.09 -26.79 3.46
C ALA A 226 -10.91 -26.16 2.32
N ARG A 227 -10.26 -25.53 1.33
CA ARG A 227 -10.92 -24.98 0.14
C ARG A 227 -11.40 -26.08 -0.80
N GLU A 228 -10.58 -27.11 -1.02
CA GLU A 228 -10.93 -28.30 -1.82
C GLU A 228 -12.10 -29.07 -1.21
N TYR A 229 -12.08 -29.26 0.11
CA TYR A 229 -13.19 -29.86 0.84
C TYR A 229 -14.49 -29.07 0.66
N LEU A 230 -14.45 -27.74 0.83
CA LEU A 230 -15.63 -26.92 0.62
C LEU A 230 -16.13 -26.99 -0.84
N ALA A 231 -15.21 -26.93 -1.81
CA ALA A 231 -15.55 -26.99 -3.23
C ALA A 231 -16.22 -28.31 -3.64
N SER A 232 -15.77 -29.43 -3.07
CA SER A 232 -16.27 -30.77 -3.39
C SER A 232 -17.55 -31.16 -2.65
N THR A 233 -17.74 -30.68 -1.43
CA THR A 233 -18.86 -31.11 -0.56
C THR A 233 -19.98 -30.09 -0.43
N GLY A 234 -19.68 -28.80 -0.60
CA GLY A 234 -20.59 -27.72 -0.21
C GLY A 234 -20.87 -27.64 1.30
N ASP A 235 -20.17 -28.42 2.14
CA ASP A 235 -20.41 -28.47 3.58
C ASP A 235 -19.72 -27.31 4.30
N TYR A 236 -20.45 -26.22 4.49
CA TYR A 236 -19.96 -25.09 5.28
C TYR A 236 -19.70 -25.43 6.76
N LYS A 237 -20.44 -26.38 7.36
CA LYS A 237 -20.26 -26.72 8.78
C LYS A 237 -18.97 -27.51 8.97
N GLY A 238 -18.77 -28.60 8.21
CA GLY A 238 -17.53 -29.36 8.22
C GLY A 238 -16.32 -28.51 7.85
N THR A 239 -16.49 -27.59 6.91
CA THR A 239 -15.41 -26.67 6.51
C THR A 239 -14.94 -25.82 7.69
N LEU A 240 -15.83 -25.31 8.57
CA LEU A 240 -15.41 -24.47 9.71
C LEU A 240 -14.49 -25.18 10.70
N GLU A 241 -14.58 -26.50 10.81
CA GLU A 241 -13.74 -27.28 11.72
C GLU A 241 -12.31 -27.36 11.21
N ILE A 242 -12.12 -27.48 9.89
CA ILE A 242 -10.81 -27.61 9.27
C ILE A 242 -10.21 -26.26 8.83
N PHE A 243 -11.02 -25.23 8.54
CA PHE A 243 -10.55 -23.96 8.01
C PHE A 243 -9.65 -23.21 9.03
N PRO A 244 -8.46 -22.72 8.65
CA PRO A 244 -7.51 -22.11 9.59
C PRO A 244 -8.11 -20.96 10.44
N LYS A 245 -7.92 -21.01 11.77
CA LYS A 245 -8.43 -20.00 12.73
C LYS A 245 -7.92 -18.58 12.47
N SER A 246 -6.78 -18.44 11.81
CA SER A 246 -6.20 -17.15 11.41
C SER A 246 -7.00 -16.44 10.31
N MET A 247 -7.74 -17.19 9.47
CA MET A 247 -8.50 -16.67 8.33
C MET A 247 -9.89 -16.19 8.76
N ARG A 248 -9.90 -15.10 9.54
CA ARG A 248 -11.12 -14.59 10.21
C ARG A 248 -12.21 -14.17 9.24
N SER A 249 -11.85 -13.57 8.09
CA SER A 249 -12.82 -13.10 7.10
C SER A 249 -13.55 -14.27 6.45
N GLU A 250 -12.80 -15.25 5.95
CA GLU A 250 -13.34 -16.46 5.32
C GLU A 250 -14.20 -17.25 6.31
N ARG A 251 -13.72 -17.46 7.54
CA ARG A 251 -14.50 -18.13 8.59
C ARG A 251 -15.81 -17.41 8.90
N ALA A 252 -15.82 -16.07 8.90
CA ALA A 252 -17.04 -15.30 9.14
C ALA A 252 -18.07 -15.49 8.01
N VAL A 253 -17.61 -15.57 6.75
CA VAL A 253 -18.44 -15.86 5.57
C VAL A 253 -18.99 -17.28 5.65
N ILE A 254 -18.14 -18.29 5.86
CA ILE A 254 -18.54 -19.70 5.97
C ILE A 254 -19.56 -19.89 7.10
N ALA A 255 -19.33 -19.30 8.27
CA ALA A 255 -20.26 -19.38 9.41
C ALA A 255 -21.60 -18.70 9.17
N HIS A 256 -21.66 -17.71 8.27
CA HIS A 256 -22.93 -17.12 7.84
C HIS A 256 -23.67 -18.07 6.91
N LEU A 257 -22.99 -18.59 5.88
CA LEU A 257 -23.60 -19.45 4.86
C LEU A 257 -24.02 -20.82 5.42
N ALA A 258 -23.34 -21.34 6.45
CA ALA A 258 -23.77 -22.52 7.18
C ALA A 258 -25.15 -22.37 7.85
N ARG A 259 -25.56 -21.12 8.17
CA ARG A 259 -26.84 -20.80 8.80
C ARG A 259 -27.87 -20.25 7.81
N ARG A 260 -27.40 -19.52 6.80
CA ARG A 260 -28.23 -18.86 5.76
C ARG A 260 -27.63 -19.14 4.37
N PRO A 261 -27.83 -20.35 3.82
CA PRO A 261 -27.40 -20.66 2.47
C PRO A 261 -27.97 -19.67 1.46
N GLY A 262 -27.17 -19.24 0.49
CA GLY A 262 -27.58 -18.31 -0.57
C GLY A 262 -27.56 -16.80 -0.19
N ASP A 263 -27.42 -16.45 1.10
CA ASP A 263 -27.32 -15.04 1.52
C ASP A 263 -25.87 -14.51 1.40
N TYR A 264 -25.40 -14.36 0.15
CA TYR A 264 -24.03 -13.92 -0.15
C TYR A 264 -23.75 -12.47 0.25
N VAL A 265 -24.75 -11.58 0.11
CA VAL A 265 -24.63 -10.18 0.55
C VAL A 265 -24.46 -10.13 2.07
N GLY A 266 -25.30 -10.87 2.82
CA GLY A 266 -25.18 -10.99 4.26
C GLY A 266 -23.84 -11.60 4.68
N ALA A 267 -23.34 -12.59 3.93
CA ALA A 267 -22.05 -13.23 4.19
C ALA A 267 -20.88 -12.24 4.06
N ILE A 268 -20.83 -11.46 2.97
CA ILE A 268 -19.81 -10.41 2.78
C ILE A 268 -19.92 -9.35 3.90
N ARG A 269 -21.13 -8.98 4.34
CA ARG A 269 -21.33 -8.04 5.45
C ARG A 269 -20.80 -8.54 6.80
N LYS A 270 -20.54 -9.85 6.98
CA LYS A 270 -19.89 -10.38 8.18
C LYS A 270 -18.38 -10.15 8.22
N ILE A 271 -17.75 -9.92 7.06
CA ILE A 271 -16.36 -9.47 6.99
C ILE A 271 -16.28 -8.06 7.62
N SER A 272 -15.24 -7.75 8.39
CA SER A 272 -15.12 -6.41 9.00
C SER A 272 -15.21 -5.27 7.97
N GLY A 273 -15.83 -4.14 8.33
CA GLY A 273 -16.03 -3.02 7.41
C GLY A 273 -14.74 -2.48 6.80
N TYR A 274 -13.63 -2.51 7.54
CA TYR A 274 -12.30 -2.16 7.03
C TYR A 274 -11.86 -3.08 5.88
N VAL A 275 -12.00 -4.40 6.04
CA VAL A 275 -11.61 -5.37 5.01
C VAL A 275 -12.55 -5.30 3.80
N ARG A 276 -13.85 -5.03 3.99
CA ARG A 276 -14.77 -4.77 2.86
C ARG A 276 -14.30 -3.59 1.99
N LYS A 277 -13.94 -2.47 2.63
CA LYS A 277 -13.36 -1.31 1.92
C LYS A 277 -12.01 -1.62 1.29
N LEU A 278 -11.24 -2.54 1.87
CA LEU A 278 -9.96 -2.98 1.30
C LEU A 278 -10.16 -3.72 -0.02
N PHE A 279 -11.17 -4.58 -0.17
CA PHE A 279 -11.47 -5.23 -1.45
C PHE A 279 -11.82 -4.22 -2.54
N VAL A 280 -12.76 -3.32 -2.26
CA VAL A 280 -13.14 -2.23 -3.18
C VAL A 280 -11.92 -1.39 -3.56
N GLY A 281 -11.14 -0.97 -2.56
CA GLY A 281 -9.92 -0.20 -2.76
C GLY A 281 -8.78 -0.95 -3.46
N ALA A 282 -8.80 -2.29 -3.46
CA ALA A 282 -7.85 -3.10 -4.23
C ALA A 282 -8.26 -3.16 -5.69
N TYR A 283 -9.54 -3.24 -6.03
CA TYR A 283 -9.95 -3.16 -7.42
C TYR A 283 -9.75 -1.76 -8.01
N GLN A 284 -10.00 -0.70 -7.23
CA GLN A 284 -9.62 0.66 -7.62
C GLN A 284 -8.11 0.80 -7.90
N ALA A 285 -7.27 0.10 -7.13
CA ALA A 285 -5.83 0.05 -7.34
C ALA A 285 -5.44 -0.73 -8.61
N TYR A 286 -6.14 -1.83 -8.91
CA TYR A 286 -5.98 -2.58 -10.16
C TYR A 286 -6.30 -1.71 -11.37
N LEU A 287 -7.43 -1.00 -11.35
CA LEU A 287 -7.83 -0.08 -12.43
C LEU A 287 -6.83 1.08 -12.60
N PHE A 288 -6.30 1.62 -11.50
CA PHE A 288 -5.24 2.62 -11.56
C PHE A 288 -3.99 2.08 -12.26
N ASN A 289 -3.55 0.87 -11.90
CA ASN A 289 -2.39 0.23 -12.55
C ASN A 289 -2.65 0.06 -14.06
N LYS A 290 -3.84 -0.41 -14.43
CA LYS A 290 -4.27 -0.55 -15.82
C LYS A 290 -4.26 0.77 -16.57
N VAL A 291 -4.84 1.83 -16.02
CA VAL A 291 -4.82 3.18 -16.61
C VAL A 291 -3.39 3.70 -16.79
N LEU A 292 -2.51 3.50 -15.79
CA LEU A 292 -1.11 3.93 -15.88
C LEU A 292 -0.35 3.14 -16.97
N SER A 293 -0.58 1.84 -17.09
CA SER A 293 -0.01 1.02 -18.17
C SER A 293 -0.50 1.45 -19.55
N ARG A 294 -1.81 1.63 -19.72
CA ARG A 294 -2.40 2.12 -20.99
C ARG A 294 -1.91 3.51 -21.36
N ARG A 295 -1.73 4.41 -20.39
CA ARG A 295 -1.14 5.72 -20.61
C ARG A 295 0.25 5.59 -21.25
N ILE A 296 1.07 4.69 -20.72
CA ILE A 296 2.43 4.43 -21.23
C ILE A 296 2.37 3.82 -22.64
N GLU A 297 1.43 2.89 -22.90
CA GLU A 297 1.20 2.29 -24.23
C GLU A 297 0.85 3.35 -25.29
N HIS A 298 0.08 4.37 -24.91
CA HIS A 298 -0.28 5.49 -25.78
C HIS A 298 0.86 6.52 -25.95
N GLY A 299 2.06 6.24 -25.43
CA GLY A 299 3.23 7.12 -25.53
C GLY A 299 3.16 8.36 -24.65
N LEU A 300 2.21 8.44 -23.72
CA LEU A 300 2.10 9.55 -22.78
C LEU A 300 3.09 9.37 -21.62
N SER A 301 3.66 10.49 -21.15
CA SER A 301 4.59 10.48 -20.02
C SER A 301 3.88 10.15 -18.70
N TRP A 302 4.46 9.29 -17.86
CA TRP A 302 4.01 9.10 -16.46
C TRP A 302 4.53 10.18 -15.51
N VAL A 303 5.42 11.06 -15.97
CA VAL A 303 6.02 12.14 -15.17
C VAL A 303 5.39 13.48 -15.52
N TYR A 304 5.35 13.81 -16.80
CA TYR A 304 4.86 15.09 -17.30
C TYR A 304 3.39 15.04 -17.68
N ALA A 305 2.72 16.16 -17.46
CA ALA A 305 1.34 16.33 -17.89
C ALA A 305 1.26 16.56 -19.40
N SER A 306 0.13 16.15 -19.96
CA SER A 306 -0.38 16.46 -21.29
C SER A 306 -1.68 17.26 -21.16
N PRO A 307 -2.12 17.99 -22.20
CA PRO A 307 -3.41 18.67 -22.19
C PRO A 307 -4.56 17.71 -21.81
N GLY A 308 -5.37 18.14 -20.85
CA GLY A 308 -6.48 17.39 -20.26
C GLY A 308 -6.16 16.60 -18.99
N ASP A 309 -4.89 16.49 -18.62
CA ASP A 309 -4.48 15.82 -17.38
C ASP A 309 -4.83 16.63 -16.12
N TYR A 310 -5.09 15.92 -15.03
CA TYR A 310 -5.14 16.51 -13.71
C TYR A 310 -3.74 16.64 -13.12
N VAL A 311 -3.45 17.80 -12.54
CA VAL A 311 -2.17 18.08 -11.87
C VAL A 311 -2.41 18.62 -10.48
N GLY A 312 -1.75 18.00 -9.50
CA GLY A 312 -1.78 18.41 -8.11
C GLY A 312 -0.68 19.41 -7.79
N ILE A 313 -1.04 20.56 -7.18
CA ILE A 313 -0.07 21.56 -6.73
C ILE A 313 0.33 21.32 -5.28
N THR A 314 1.62 21.20 -5.03
CA THR A 314 2.16 21.10 -3.68
C THR A 314 2.32 22.51 -3.12
N LEU A 315 1.27 23.04 -2.50
CA LEU A 315 1.36 24.24 -1.67
C LEU A 315 2.17 23.89 -0.41
N GLY A 316 3.17 24.71 -0.07
CA GLY A 316 4.21 24.44 0.93
C GLY A 316 3.78 24.23 2.38
N SER A 317 2.56 23.78 2.67
CA SER A 317 2.11 23.38 4.00
C SER A 317 1.85 21.87 4.05
N PRO A 318 2.66 21.10 4.80
CA PRO A 318 2.42 19.69 5.05
C PRO A 318 1.19 19.54 5.96
N GLY A 319 -0.01 19.37 5.38
CA GLY A 319 -1.21 19.10 6.17
C GLY A 319 -2.56 19.47 5.56
N SER A 320 -2.61 20.24 4.48
CA SER A 320 -3.88 20.53 3.81
C SER A 320 -4.36 19.28 3.03
N GLY A 321 -5.51 18.74 3.46
CA GLY A 321 -6.12 17.52 2.91
C GLY A 321 -6.63 17.62 1.47
N HIS A 322 -6.41 18.75 0.79
CA HIS A 322 -6.76 18.97 -0.60
C HIS A 322 -5.56 19.56 -1.33
N THR A 323 -4.93 18.74 -2.16
CA THR A 323 -4.03 19.23 -3.21
C THR A 323 -4.91 19.93 -4.23
N PRO A 324 -4.76 21.24 -4.49
CA PRO A 324 -5.49 21.90 -5.56
C PRO A 324 -5.22 21.12 -6.86
N VAL A 325 -6.28 20.65 -7.48
CA VAL A 325 -6.21 19.94 -8.76
C VAL A 325 -6.51 20.97 -9.84
N LEU A 326 -5.56 21.17 -10.74
CA LEU A 326 -5.75 21.94 -11.96
C LEU A 326 -5.84 20.99 -13.16
N VAL A 327 -6.51 21.45 -14.22
CA VAL A 327 -6.52 20.76 -15.51
C VAL A 327 -5.46 21.39 -16.40
N ALA A 328 -4.53 20.58 -16.87
CA ALA A 328 -3.53 20.97 -17.84
C ALA A 328 -4.21 21.28 -19.18
N ASN A 329 -3.78 22.33 -19.88
CA ASN A 329 -4.27 22.70 -21.21
C ASN A 329 -3.14 23.35 -22.01
N ASP A 330 -3.36 23.57 -23.31
CA ASP A 330 -2.33 24.11 -24.20
C ASP A 330 -1.76 25.45 -23.74
N ALA A 331 -2.56 26.27 -23.04
CA ALA A 331 -2.13 27.58 -22.54
C ALA A 331 -1.25 27.50 -21.28
N ASN A 332 -1.34 26.44 -20.47
CA ASN A 332 -0.64 26.34 -19.19
C ASN A 332 0.40 25.20 -19.13
N ILE A 333 0.44 24.32 -20.13
CA ILE A 333 1.18 23.05 -20.11
C ILE A 333 2.68 23.22 -19.83
N GLU A 334 3.33 24.21 -20.46
CA GLU A 334 4.75 24.48 -20.26
C GLU A 334 5.05 24.87 -18.80
N LYS A 335 4.25 25.78 -18.23
CA LYS A 335 4.40 26.21 -16.84
C LYS A 335 4.12 25.08 -15.86
N VAL A 336 3.10 24.27 -16.14
CA VAL A 336 2.74 23.10 -15.33
C VAL A 336 3.89 22.09 -15.31
N ASN A 337 4.44 21.75 -16.47
CA ASN A 337 5.55 20.81 -16.56
C ASN A 337 6.84 21.36 -15.94
N LYS A 338 7.09 22.69 -16.02
CA LYS A 338 8.16 23.34 -15.25
C LYS A 338 7.98 23.18 -13.74
N LEU A 339 6.77 23.33 -13.21
CA LEU A 339 6.50 23.12 -11.78
C LEU A 339 6.66 21.64 -11.38
N ILE A 340 6.34 20.69 -12.26
CA ILE A 340 6.59 19.26 -12.04
C ILE A 340 8.09 19.00 -11.92
N LEU A 341 8.89 19.55 -12.85
CA LEU A 341 10.36 19.47 -12.82
C LEU A 341 10.95 20.04 -11.52
N GLU A 342 10.41 21.16 -11.04
CA GLU A 342 10.82 21.79 -9.78
C GLU A 342 10.29 21.08 -8.52
N GLY A 343 9.53 19.99 -8.67
CA GLY A 343 8.94 19.23 -7.56
C GLY A 343 7.78 19.95 -6.83
N LYS A 344 7.25 21.03 -7.43
CA LYS A 344 6.15 21.86 -6.89
C LYS A 344 4.77 21.41 -7.38
N ALA A 345 4.72 20.56 -8.41
CA ALA A 345 3.49 19.97 -8.94
C ALA A 345 3.68 18.48 -9.22
N THR A 346 2.59 17.74 -9.42
CA THR A 346 2.64 16.31 -9.76
C THR A 346 1.48 15.91 -10.66
N LEU A 347 1.75 15.14 -11.72
CA LEU A 347 0.72 14.52 -12.54
C LEU A 347 -0.11 13.55 -11.69
N LEU A 348 -1.42 13.68 -11.75
CA LEU A 348 -2.39 12.87 -11.03
C LEU A 348 -3.23 12.04 -12.00
N LEU A 349 -3.42 10.76 -11.66
CA LEU A 349 -4.40 9.90 -12.30
C LEU A 349 -5.51 9.55 -11.31
N PRO A 350 -6.74 9.31 -11.80
CA PRO A 350 -7.85 8.99 -10.93
C PRO A 350 -7.68 7.61 -10.30
N VAL A 351 -8.04 7.54 -9.02
CA VAL A 351 -8.46 6.29 -8.37
C VAL A 351 -9.99 6.33 -8.39
N PHE A 352 -10.58 5.67 -9.39
CA PHE A 352 -12.01 5.79 -9.71
C PHE A 352 -12.92 5.53 -8.51
N GLY A 353 -13.92 6.38 -8.32
CA GLY A 353 -15.03 6.18 -7.42
C GLY A 353 -16.24 6.97 -7.89
N TYR A 354 -17.34 6.93 -7.13
CA TYR A 354 -18.64 7.45 -7.62
C TYR A 354 -18.69 8.97 -7.82
N ASN A 355 -17.67 9.71 -7.38
CA ASN A 355 -17.54 11.16 -7.57
C ASN A 355 -16.32 11.52 -8.44
N THR A 356 -15.76 10.54 -9.17
CA THR A 356 -14.61 10.78 -10.04
C THR A 356 -15.04 11.48 -11.32
N HIS A 357 -14.33 12.55 -11.63
CA HIS A 357 -14.40 13.22 -12.93
C HIS A 357 -13.24 12.70 -13.77
N LEU A 358 -13.55 12.20 -14.97
CA LEU A 358 -12.53 11.72 -15.90
C LEU A 358 -11.67 12.88 -16.41
N SER A 359 -10.45 12.55 -16.81
CA SER A 359 -9.54 13.48 -17.48
C SER A 359 -10.09 13.86 -18.86
N GLN A 360 -9.54 14.91 -19.46
CA GLN A 360 -9.83 15.30 -20.84
C GLN A 360 -8.73 14.79 -21.79
N GLY A 361 -8.90 15.02 -23.09
CA GLY A 361 -7.93 14.60 -24.11
C GLY A 361 -7.69 13.09 -24.14
N VAL A 362 -6.47 12.71 -24.56
CA VAL A 362 -6.06 11.31 -24.73
C VAL A 362 -6.10 10.53 -23.40
N GLN A 363 -5.73 11.17 -22.28
CA GLN A 363 -5.82 10.51 -20.98
C GLN A 363 -7.27 10.17 -20.60
N GLY A 364 -8.21 11.06 -20.92
CA GLY A 364 -9.64 10.78 -20.73
C GLY A 364 -10.14 9.62 -21.60
N GLU A 365 -9.60 9.46 -22.80
CA GLU A 365 -9.91 8.33 -23.70
C GLU A 365 -9.42 7.01 -23.10
N VAL A 366 -8.16 6.98 -22.64
CA VAL A 366 -7.57 5.83 -21.93
C VAL A 366 -8.44 5.42 -20.73
N GLU A 367 -8.90 6.38 -19.92
CA GLU A 367 -9.76 6.10 -18.78
C GLU A 367 -11.11 5.50 -19.19
N ARG A 368 -11.73 6.03 -20.25
CA ARG A 368 -13.00 5.51 -20.79
C ARG A 368 -12.85 4.10 -21.36
N GLU A 369 -11.76 3.83 -22.06
CA GLU A 369 -11.45 2.51 -22.61
C GLU A 369 -11.32 1.48 -21.49
N VAL A 370 -10.53 1.77 -20.45
CA VAL A 370 -10.36 0.88 -19.30
C VAL A 370 -11.70 0.60 -18.60
N LEU A 371 -12.52 1.63 -18.35
CA LEU A 371 -13.84 1.43 -17.74
C LEU A 371 -14.76 0.57 -18.63
N LYS A 372 -14.75 0.80 -19.94
CA LYS A 372 -15.54 0.04 -20.90
C LYS A 372 -15.12 -1.44 -20.97
N GLU A 373 -13.82 -1.72 -21.03
CA GLU A 373 -13.28 -3.09 -21.01
C GLU A 373 -13.70 -3.85 -19.74
N GLU A 374 -13.75 -3.17 -18.61
CA GLU A 374 -14.12 -3.75 -17.33
C GLU A 374 -15.64 -3.85 -17.12
N GLY A 375 -16.43 -3.29 -18.04
CA GLY A 375 -17.89 -3.24 -17.97
C GLY A 375 -18.40 -2.33 -16.86
N LEU A 376 -17.75 -1.19 -16.64
CA LEU A 376 -18.03 -0.26 -15.55
C LEU A 376 -18.38 1.14 -16.07
N ASP A 377 -19.09 1.86 -15.22
CA ASP A 377 -19.22 3.30 -15.25
C ASP A 377 -18.82 3.91 -13.89
N ILE A 378 -18.81 5.24 -13.78
CA ILE A 378 -18.51 5.92 -12.52
C ILE A 378 -19.56 5.58 -11.44
N GLY A 379 -20.82 5.40 -11.80
CA GLY A 379 -21.90 5.03 -10.88
C GLY A 379 -21.71 3.66 -10.21
N SER A 380 -20.99 2.75 -10.86
CA SER A 380 -20.71 1.39 -10.40
C SER A 380 -19.98 1.35 -9.07
N PHE A 381 -19.20 2.39 -8.74
CA PHE A 381 -18.49 2.50 -7.46
C PHE A 381 -19.39 2.88 -6.27
N TYR A 382 -20.67 3.17 -6.53
CA TYR A 382 -21.71 3.26 -5.50
C TYR A 382 -22.44 1.92 -5.37
N ILE A 383 -22.02 1.11 -4.40
CA ILE A 383 -22.48 -0.26 -4.22
C ILE A 383 -23.80 -0.25 -3.43
N LYS A 384 -24.93 -0.13 -4.13
CA LYS A 384 -26.29 -0.05 -3.50
C LYS A 384 -26.54 -1.15 -2.47
N SER A 385 -26.09 -2.37 -2.76
CA SER A 385 -26.29 -3.52 -1.87
C SER A 385 -25.46 -3.47 -0.60
N ILE A 386 -24.35 -2.72 -0.54
CA ILE A 386 -23.47 -2.53 0.62
C ILE A 386 -22.91 -1.08 0.59
N PRO A 387 -23.74 -0.04 0.83
CA PRO A 387 -23.34 1.35 0.63
C PRO A 387 -22.13 1.76 1.45
N GLU A 388 -21.95 1.15 2.63
CA GLU A 388 -20.82 1.41 3.52
C GLU A 388 -19.46 0.95 2.97
N ALA A 389 -19.44 0.16 1.89
CA ALA A 389 -18.23 -0.23 1.17
C ALA A 389 -17.94 0.67 -0.05
N SER A 390 -18.87 1.55 -0.44
CA SER A 390 -18.70 2.47 -1.58
C SER A 390 -17.54 3.44 -1.37
N SER A 391 -16.99 3.95 -2.48
CA SER A 391 -15.84 4.83 -2.46
C SER A 391 -16.05 6.01 -3.41
N ALA A 392 -15.86 7.23 -2.91
CA ALA A 392 -16.04 8.47 -3.68
C ALA A 392 -14.96 8.65 -4.76
N GLY A 393 -13.85 7.92 -4.64
CA GLY A 393 -12.69 8.08 -5.49
C GLY A 393 -11.72 9.14 -4.96
N THR A 394 -10.54 9.19 -5.55
CA THR A 394 -9.49 10.16 -5.21
C THR A 394 -8.52 10.29 -6.39
N TYR A 395 -7.42 10.99 -6.20
CA TYR A 395 -6.32 11.09 -7.14
C TYR A 395 -5.04 10.52 -6.55
N ARG A 396 -4.17 10.00 -7.42
CA ARG A 396 -2.86 9.45 -7.05
C ARG A 396 -1.80 9.93 -8.04
N PRO A 397 -0.59 10.29 -7.57
CA PRO A 397 0.54 10.61 -8.46
C PRO A 397 0.86 9.47 -9.42
N ALA A 398 1.06 9.79 -10.70
CA ALA A 398 1.45 8.82 -11.73
C ALA A 398 2.92 8.37 -11.60
N SER A 399 3.80 9.25 -11.11
CA SER A 399 5.23 9.00 -10.91
C SER A 399 5.59 8.84 -9.43
N LEU A 400 6.57 7.97 -9.18
CA LEU A 400 7.22 7.74 -7.90
C LEU A 400 8.69 8.16 -8.06
N SER A 401 9.07 9.23 -7.35
CA SER A 401 10.45 9.71 -7.29
C SER A 401 10.93 9.60 -5.85
N PRO A 402 11.97 8.78 -5.56
CA PRO A 402 12.50 8.67 -4.21
C PRO A 402 13.26 9.93 -3.80
N LEU A 403 13.17 10.28 -2.51
CA LEU A 403 13.98 11.33 -1.92
C LEU A 403 15.23 10.72 -1.27
N ASN A 404 16.38 11.34 -1.48
CA ASN A 404 17.66 10.92 -0.90
C ASN A 404 18.00 9.45 -1.18
N LEU A 405 17.76 8.97 -2.41
CA LEU A 405 18.15 7.62 -2.81
C LEU A 405 19.66 7.47 -2.78
N ARG A 406 20.13 6.53 -1.97
CA ARG A 406 21.54 6.13 -1.86
C ARG A 406 21.62 4.62 -1.87
N VAL A 407 22.66 4.07 -2.47
CA VAL A 407 22.89 2.63 -2.48
C VAL A 407 24.33 2.34 -2.07
N GLU A 408 24.47 1.45 -1.10
CA GLU A 408 25.76 0.90 -0.67
C GLU A 408 25.91 -0.50 -1.26
N VAL A 409 27.01 -0.72 -1.98
CA VAL A 409 27.29 -1.98 -2.68
C VAL A 409 28.25 -2.83 -1.86
N GLY A 410 27.85 -4.07 -1.60
CA GLY A 410 28.72 -5.13 -1.08
C GLY A 410 29.09 -6.13 -2.17
N GLN A 411 29.75 -7.22 -1.79
CA GLN A 411 30.21 -8.25 -2.73
C GLN A 411 29.06 -8.99 -3.43
N ASP A 412 27.98 -9.30 -2.69
CA ASP A 412 26.82 -10.06 -3.16
C ASP A 412 25.48 -9.43 -2.72
N TYR A 413 25.50 -8.16 -2.31
CA TYR A 413 24.32 -7.44 -1.86
C TYR A 413 24.38 -5.95 -2.20
N ALA A 414 23.22 -5.31 -2.19
CA ALA A 414 23.08 -3.85 -2.28
C ALA A 414 22.11 -3.35 -1.21
N THR A 415 22.49 -2.33 -0.46
CA THR A 415 21.63 -1.71 0.56
C THR A 415 21.10 -0.38 0.05
N PHE A 416 19.81 -0.34 -0.23
CA PHE A 416 19.09 0.86 -0.68
C PHE A 416 18.60 1.65 0.53
N SER A 417 18.87 2.95 0.55
CA SER A 417 18.36 3.90 1.54
C SER A 417 17.64 5.03 0.83
N PHE A 418 16.35 5.23 1.10
CA PHE A 418 15.54 6.24 0.42
C PHE A 418 14.27 6.59 1.20
N MET A 419 13.73 7.79 0.99
CA MET A 419 12.45 8.21 1.53
C MET A 419 11.37 8.23 0.45
N LEU A 420 10.18 7.76 0.81
CA LEU A 420 8.98 7.87 -0.02
C LEU A 420 7.87 8.61 0.71
N LYS A 421 7.13 9.45 -0.01
CA LYS A 421 5.93 10.11 0.49
C LYS A 421 4.85 9.07 0.81
N LYS A 422 3.89 9.42 1.68
CA LYS A 422 2.76 8.54 2.01
C LYS A 422 2.01 8.09 0.75
N GLY A 423 1.55 6.85 0.75
CA GLY A 423 0.83 6.24 -0.38
C GLY A 423 1.73 5.64 -1.46
N MET A 424 3.05 5.82 -1.41
CA MET A 424 4.00 5.16 -2.30
C MET A 424 4.52 3.85 -1.67
N TYR A 425 4.94 2.91 -2.53
CA TYR A 425 5.37 1.57 -2.14
C TYR A 425 6.87 1.39 -2.43
N ALA A 426 7.65 0.99 -1.42
CA ALA A 426 9.07 0.70 -1.59
C ALA A 426 9.30 -0.46 -2.58
N THR A 427 8.41 -1.45 -2.59
CA THR A 427 8.46 -2.57 -3.54
C THR A 427 8.26 -2.15 -4.98
N THR A 428 7.46 -1.12 -5.26
CA THR A 428 7.34 -0.57 -6.63
C THR A 428 8.66 0.04 -7.10
N LEU A 429 9.35 0.79 -6.23
CA LEU A 429 10.67 1.32 -6.56
C LEU A 429 11.71 0.20 -6.75
N LEU A 430 11.79 -0.73 -5.79
CA LEU A 430 12.78 -1.81 -5.83
C LEU A 430 12.55 -2.76 -7.00
N ARG A 431 11.31 -2.93 -7.46
CA ARG A 431 10.96 -3.71 -8.65
C ARG A 431 11.71 -3.19 -9.89
N GLU A 432 11.91 -1.89 -10.01
CA GLU A 432 12.59 -1.28 -11.16
C GLU A 432 14.07 -1.62 -11.22
N PHE A 433 14.72 -1.71 -10.06
CA PHE A 433 16.12 -2.12 -9.94
C PHE A 433 16.28 -3.64 -10.03
N ILE A 434 15.45 -4.39 -9.30
CA ILE A 434 15.59 -5.84 -9.16
C ILE A 434 15.10 -6.58 -10.41
N LYS A 435 13.99 -6.12 -11.02
CA LYS A 435 13.24 -6.80 -12.08
C LYS A 435 13.01 -8.29 -11.77
N PRO A 436 12.23 -8.61 -10.71
CA PRO A 436 12.12 -9.96 -10.19
C PRO A 436 11.39 -10.90 -11.15
N ASN A 437 11.99 -12.06 -11.45
CA ASN A 437 11.34 -13.11 -12.25
C ASN A 437 10.24 -13.85 -11.46
N ASN A 438 10.42 -13.99 -10.14
CA ASN A 438 9.42 -14.51 -9.23
C ASN A 438 9.29 -13.58 -8.02
N PRO A 439 8.37 -12.58 -8.08
CA PRO A 439 8.24 -11.59 -7.02
C PRO A 439 7.98 -12.22 -5.64
N VAL A 440 7.17 -13.28 -5.56
CA VAL A 440 6.81 -13.91 -4.28
C VAL A 440 8.03 -14.54 -3.61
N GLU A 441 8.80 -15.34 -4.35
CA GLU A 441 10.02 -15.98 -3.83
C GLU A 441 11.14 -14.98 -3.56
N GLN A 442 11.16 -13.86 -4.27
CA GLN A 442 12.12 -12.78 -4.07
C GLN A 442 11.70 -11.78 -2.98
N GLY A 443 10.59 -12.02 -2.27
CA GLY A 443 10.17 -11.29 -1.06
C GLY A 443 9.24 -10.09 -1.28
N PHE A 444 8.64 -9.95 -2.46
CA PHE A 444 7.78 -8.84 -2.83
C PHE A 444 6.34 -8.93 -2.28
#